data_AF-A0A968VQJ6-F1
#
_entry.id   AF-A0A968VQJ6-F1
#
_cell.length_a   1.000
_cell.length_b   1.000
_cell.length_c   1.000
_cell.angle_alpha   90.00
_cell.angle_beta   90.00
_cell.angle_gamma   90.00
#
_symmetry.space_group_name_H-M   'P 1'
#
loop_
_entity.id
_entity.type
_entity.pdbx_description
1 polymer ?
#
loop_
_entity_poly.entity_id
_entity_poly.type
_entity_poly.pdbx_seq_one_letter_code
_entity_poly.pdbx_strand_id
1 'polypeptide(L)' 'MTSTTTLERGVVQLRIDGELITTTPEHPFFTLERGWVAAGDLQLGDTVRNASGGSGAIDSFAIEVRTQQVRANVRS' A
#
# COMPACT_ATOMS: atom_id res chain seq x y z
N MET A 1 -7.59 -19.29 19.35
CA MET A 1 -7.01 -17.95 19.09
C MET A 1 -7.15 -17.71 17.59
N THR A 2 -8.33 -17.28 17.15
CA THR A 2 -8.61 -17.01 15.74
C THR A 2 -8.26 -15.55 15.47
N SER A 3 -7.09 -15.32 14.89
CA SER A 3 -6.68 -14.00 14.41
C SER A 3 -7.54 -13.63 13.19
N THR A 4 -8.77 -13.19 13.44
CA THR A 4 -9.61 -12.56 12.41
C THR A 4 -9.16 -11.10 12.29
N THR A 5 -7.97 -10.90 11.72
CA THR A 5 -7.49 -9.57 11.36
C THR A 5 -8.23 -9.16 10.09
N THR A 6 -9.38 -8.50 10.26
CA THR A 6 -10.11 -7.85 9.17
C THR A 6 -9.34 -6.60 8.73
N LEU A 7 -8.36 -6.76 7.84
CA LEU A 7 -7.68 -5.67 7.13
C LEU A 7 -8.02 -5.74 5.63
N GLU A 8 -9.29 -5.84 5.26
CA GLU A 8 -9.59 -6.44 3.95
C GLU A 8 -9.76 -5.48 2.77
N ARG A 9 -9.72 -4.14 2.89
CA ARG A 9 -9.85 -3.28 1.68
C ARG A 9 -9.21 -1.88 1.76
N GLY A 10 -7.99 -1.74 2.29
CA GLY A 10 -7.19 -0.54 2.02
C GLY A 10 -6.47 -0.69 0.67
N VAL A 11 -6.46 0.35 -0.16
CA VAL A 11 -5.66 0.42 -1.39
C VAL A 11 -4.72 1.62 -1.29
N VAL A 12 -3.46 1.44 -1.63
CA VAL A 12 -2.48 2.52 -1.78
C VAL A 12 -2.20 2.70 -3.26
N GLN A 13 -2.25 3.95 -3.69
CA GLN A 13 -1.87 4.39 -5.03
C GLN A 13 -0.57 5.19 -4.93
N LEU A 14 0.48 4.66 -5.56
CA LEU A 14 1.81 5.25 -5.62
C LEU A 14 2.05 5.70 -7.06
N ARG A 15 2.60 6.90 -7.25
CA ARG A 15 3.10 7.32 -8.55
C ARG A 15 4.60 7.44 -8.49
N ILE A 16 5.27 6.70 -9.36
CA ILE A 16 6.72 6.54 -9.39
C ILE A 16 7.18 6.75 -10.82
N ASP A 17 7.94 7.81 -11.09
CA ASP A 17 8.45 8.15 -12.44
C ASP A 17 7.32 8.23 -13.48
N GLY A 18 6.17 8.77 -13.08
CA GLY A 18 4.96 8.86 -13.90
C GLY A 18 4.12 7.57 -14.03
N GLU A 19 4.57 6.43 -13.51
CA GLU A 19 3.80 5.17 -13.48
C GLU A 19 2.93 5.10 -12.21
N LEU A 20 1.65 4.74 -12.37
CA LEU A 20 0.72 4.54 -11.25
C LEU A 20 0.70 3.07 -10.81
N ILE A 21 1.15 2.80 -9.60
CA ILE A 21 1.10 1.48 -8.95
C ILE A 21 -0.02 1.47 -7.92
N THR A 22 -0.84 0.43 -7.96
CA THR A 22 -1.95 0.23 -7.00
C THR A 22 -1.72 -1.06 -6.22
N THR A 23 -1.65 -0.97 -4.89
CA THR A 23 -1.25 -2.08 -4.00
C THR A 23 -1.98 -2.00 -2.65
N THR A 24 -1.73 -2.94 -1.73
CA THR A 24 -2.26 -2.87 -0.35
C THR A 24 -1.30 -2.08 0.55
N PRO A 25 -1.79 -1.42 1.63
CA PRO A 25 -0.95 -0.67 2.56
C PRO A 25 0.15 -1.51 3.21
N GLU A 26 -0.10 -2.80 3.39
CA GLU A 26 0.80 -3.74 4.06
C GLU A 26 1.88 -4.29 3.13
N HIS A 27 1.72 -4.08 1.82
CA HIS A 27 2.64 -4.63 0.84
C HIS A 27 4.02 -3.93 0.95
N PRO A 28 5.10 -4.67 1.18
CA PRO A 28 6.41 -4.05 1.38
C PRO A 28 7.06 -3.64 0.05
N PHE A 29 7.64 -2.45 0.04
CA PHE A 29 8.47 -1.90 -1.04
C PHE A 29 9.90 -1.71 -0.56
N PHE A 30 10.85 -1.96 -1.45
CA PHE A 30 12.26 -1.75 -1.13
C PHE A 30 12.67 -0.31 -1.50
N THR A 31 12.91 0.51 -0.48
CA THR A 31 13.48 1.86 -0.59
C THR A 31 15.00 1.80 -0.51
N LEU A 32 15.70 2.68 -1.23
CA LEU A 32 17.17 2.75 -1.18
C LEU A 32 17.69 3.31 0.15
N GLU A 33 16.87 4.10 0.83
CA GLU A 33 17.20 4.86 2.02
C GLU A 33 16.94 4.06 3.30
N ARG A 34 15.82 3.32 3.35
CA ARG A 34 15.31 2.66 4.56
C ARG A 34 15.17 1.14 4.42
N GLY A 35 15.38 0.58 3.23
CA GLY A 35 15.15 -0.83 2.94
C GLY A 35 13.65 -1.13 2.79
N TRP A 36 13.19 -2.26 3.34
CA TRP A 36 11.79 -2.68 3.21
C TRP A 36 10.85 -1.82 4.07
N VAL A 37 9.96 -1.09 3.41
CA VAL A 37 8.95 -0.21 4.03
C VAL A 37 7.57 -0.61 3.50
N ALA A 38 6.56 -0.66 4.36
CA ALA A 38 5.19 -0.94 3.93
C ALA A 38 4.66 0.20 3.05
N ALA A 39 3.82 -0.10 2.06
CA ALA A 39 3.29 0.89 1.14
C ALA A 39 2.59 2.06 1.85
N GLY A 40 1.91 1.80 2.97
CA GLY A 40 1.25 2.81 3.78
C GLY A 40 2.19 3.75 4.55
N ASP A 41 3.46 3.37 4.70
CA ASP A 41 4.52 4.10 5.44
C ASP A 41 5.55 4.76 4.51
N LEU A 42 5.34 4.66 3.18
CA LEU A 42 6.15 5.35 2.18
C LEU A 42 5.93 6.86 2.22
N GLN A 43 6.96 7.61 1.85
CA GLN A 43 6.96 9.08 1.87
C GLN A 43 7.30 9.65 0.49
N LEU A 44 6.81 10.86 0.22
CA LEU A 44 7.18 11.59 -1.01
C LEU A 44 8.68 11.79 -1.06
N GLY A 45 9.27 11.51 -2.22
CA GLY A 45 10.71 11.56 -2.42
C GLY A 45 11.48 10.28 -2.04
N ASP A 46 10.85 9.30 -1.38
CA ASP A 46 11.50 7.98 -1.20
C ASP A 46 11.77 7.36 -2.56
N THR A 47 12.94 6.74 -2.69
CA THR A 47 13.34 6.06 -3.92
C THR A 47 13.04 4.57 -3.82
N VAL A 48 12.02 4.12 -4.55
CA VAL A 48 11.60 2.72 -4.56
C VAL A 48 12.25 1.97 -5.72
N ARG A 49 12.76 0.77 -5.44
CA ARG A 49 13.33 -0.12 -6.45
C ARG A 49 12.22 -0.88 -7.18
N ASN A 50 12.27 -0.87 -8.51
CA ASN A 50 11.35 -1.63 -9.34
C ASN A 50 11.86 -3.06 -9.59
N ALA A 51 10.96 -3.96 -10.00
CA ALA A 51 11.31 -5.35 -10.31
C ALA A 51 12.25 -5.49 -11.53
N SER A 52 12.27 -4.48 -12.41
CA SER A 52 13.16 -4.41 -13.57
C SER A 52 14.60 -4.04 -13.21
N GLY A 53 14.89 -3.80 -11.92
CA GLY A 53 16.22 -3.48 -11.40
C GLY A 53 16.55 -1.98 -11.37
N GLY A 54 15.67 -1.12 -11.90
CA GLY A 54 15.74 0.33 -11.78
C GLY A 54 15.15 0.84 -10.46
N SER A 55 15.11 2.16 -10.32
CA SER A 55 14.56 2.84 -9.15
C SER A 55 13.90 4.15 -9.56
N GLY A 56 12.81 4.51 -8.90
CA GLY A 56 12.12 5.78 -9.12
C GLY A 56 11.69 6.42 -7.81
N ALA A 57 11.67 7.75 -7.79
CA ALA A 57 11.20 8.50 -6.64
C ALA A 57 9.66 8.55 -6.61
N ILE A 58 9.08 8.58 -5.42
CA ILE A 58 7.63 8.74 -5.27
C ILE A 58 7.23 10.19 -5.53
N ASP A 59 6.51 10.40 -6.64
CA ASP A 59 5.97 11.70 -7.05
C ASP A 59 4.65 12.03 -6.32
N SER A 60 3.81 11.02 -6.10
CA SER A 60 2.53 11.20 -5.40
C SER A 60 2.08 9.93 -4.69
N PHE A 61 1.39 10.09 -3.57
CA PHE A 61 0.89 9.01 -2.72
C PHE A 61 -0.57 9.27 -2.30
N ALA A 62 -1.42 8.26 -2.41
CA ALA A 62 -2.79 8.30 -1.93
C ALA A 62 -3.18 6.96 -1.27
N ILE A 63 -3.88 7.04 -0.13
CA ILE A 63 -4.45 5.87 0.54
C ILE A 63 -5.98 5.93 0.42
N GLU A 64 -6.57 4.96 -0.26
CA GLU A 64 -8.00 4.74 -0.32
C GLU A 64 -8.39 3.65 0.69
N VAL A 65 -8.97 4.06 1.81
CA VAL A 65 -9.52 3.12 2.79
C VAL A 65 -10.94 2.77 2.37
N ARG A 66 -11.19 1.56 1.90
CA ARG A 66 -12.56 1.10 1.63
C ARG A 66 -13.14 0.53 2.91
N THR A 67 -13.99 1.32 3.57
CA THR A 67 -14.83 0.82 4.66
C THR A 67 -15.87 -0.11 4.07
N GLN A 68 -15.57 -1.39 4.10
CA GLN A 68 -16.51 -2.40 3.68
C GLN A 68 -17.58 -2.55 4.76
N GLN A 69 -18.78 -2.00 4.48
CA GLN A 69 -19.93 -2.06 5.38
C GLN A 69 -20.44 -3.52 5.45
N VAL A 70 -19.96 -4.28 6.44
CA VAL A 70 -20.50 -5.60 6.74
C VAL A 70 -21.92 -5.43 7.28
N ARG A 71 -22.90 -5.68 6.43
CA ARG A 71 -24.29 -5.86 6.85
C ARG A 71 -24.35 -7.17 7.65
N ALA A 72 -24.30 -7.05 8.98
CA ALA A 72 -24.53 -8.16 9.89
C ALA A 72 -25.96 -8.66 9.68
N ASN A 73 -26.12 -9.79 8.97
CA ASN A 73 -27.40 -10.44 8.83
C ASN A 73 -27.65 -11.28 10.11
N VAL A 74 -28.13 -10.64 11.17
CA VAL A 74 -28.63 -11.34 12.36
C VAL A 74 -29.80 -12.21 11.90
N ARG A 75 -29.58 -13.53 11.83
CA ARG A 75 -30.67 -14.49 11.72
C ARG A 75 -31.14 -14.75 13.14
N SER A 76 -32.34 -14.25 13.47
CA SER A 76 -33.11 -14.62 14.66
C SER A 76 -33.39 -16.11 14.72
#